data_AF-A0A1V2L5Z6-F1
#
_entry.id   AF-A0A1V2L5Z6-F1
#
_cell.length_a   1.000
_cell.length_b   1.000
_cell.length_c   1.000
_cell.angle_alpha   90.00
_cell.angle_beta   90.00
_cell.angle_gamma   90.00
#
_symmetry.space_group_name_H-M   'P 1'
#
loop_
_entity.id
_entity.type
_entity.pdbx_description
1 polymer ?
#
loop_
_entity_poly.entity_id
_entity_poly.type
_entity_poly.pdbx_seq_one_letter_code
_entity_poly.pdbx_strand_id
1 'polypeptide(L)'
;MSWPQAVNLALGGLPLKDALTEDIKRDVEHIVKEVSLDVLLKCIHQRAHAAALISRMGSMQKDELNQCLSEVLQQLELPTMEWIWHPDEVTMQTPEYSKQMEFKQRAQVLLILLGELITTLGCDGTAQCLGQYSMVTPWCDSECVTISKSIIDSSSFKEEELQKVIATIQTDMKTLPKPSKVSQAGYKKIAYSNQSALRPRLGFGVEEDSRAQWKTSHIRAIPLTAFLIQQLSSKGIKDNWWIISPTILNILDDHDASIKLCGVHLLSYLLDIVSPDYLKLTGLFQIFYDAMKPLLTYLPDLTPIPLSVQIMETLYPTLLKLFKAVSTPEEYNVRIIELITDGIFFSLNAIRDHFKILEVLLQQLQVLITELKSTTIKILPRLVYNLGMVISDPFIDLHESLFYRGMEVLITTELNCWERLDGHKYDLLGFCVLSWKREQKSDRVSRKIKAATVLLDRIVGITDEDWDELIRLDGAVEDLKTLVKSSTTNSLT
;
A
#
# COMPACT_ATOMS: atom_id res chain seq x y z
N MET A 1 -12.18 12.51 -6.45
CA MET A 1 -13.07 13.51 -7.08
C MET A 1 -14.30 12.76 -7.57
N SER A 2 -15.53 13.21 -7.31
CA SER A 2 -16.74 12.47 -7.74
C SER A 2 -16.97 12.59 -9.26
N TRP A 3 -17.60 11.59 -9.89
CA TRP A 3 -17.95 11.55 -11.33
C TRP A 3 -18.53 12.87 -11.88
N PRO A 4 -19.47 13.55 -11.19
CA PRO A 4 -19.99 14.84 -11.65
C PRO A 4 -18.96 15.98 -11.61
N GLN A 5 -17.98 15.92 -10.70
CA GLN A 5 -16.97 16.98 -10.52
C GLN A 5 -15.84 16.89 -11.56
N ALA A 6 -15.41 15.69 -11.93
CA ALA A 6 -14.42 15.50 -12.99
C ALA A 6 -14.98 15.89 -14.37
N VAL A 7 -16.25 15.55 -14.61
CA VAL A 7 -17.02 15.96 -15.80
C VAL A 7 -17.26 17.48 -15.80
N ASN A 8 -17.65 18.07 -14.66
CA ASN A 8 -17.80 19.53 -14.53
C ASN A 8 -16.48 20.28 -14.77
N LEU A 9 -15.34 19.80 -14.26
CA LEU A 9 -14.06 20.48 -14.43
C LEU A 9 -13.60 20.49 -15.90
N ALA A 10 -13.87 19.40 -16.63
CA ALA A 10 -13.58 19.27 -18.05
C ALA A 10 -14.53 20.08 -18.96
N LEU A 11 -15.69 20.47 -18.42
CA LEU A 11 -16.78 21.15 -19.13
C LEU A 11 -17.02 22.60 -18.65
N GLY A 12 -16.14 23.15 -17.83
CA GLY A 12 -16.26 24.53 -17.33
C GLY A 12 -17.36 24.74 -16.27
N GLY A 13 -17.83 23.69 -15.61
CA GLY A 13 -18.74 23.76 -14.47
C GLY A 13 -20.23 23.57 -14.78
N LEU A 14 -20.59 22.99 -15.93
CA LEU A 14 -21.97 22.74 -16.34
C LEU A 14 -22.28 21.22 -16.47
N PRO A 15 -23.54 20.78 -16.20
CA PRO A 15 -23.99 19.41 -16.49
C PRO A 15 -23.73 19.02 -17.96
N LEU A 16 -23.41 17.75 -18.27
CA LEU A 16 -23.10 17.27 -19.65
C LEU A 16 -24.16 17.67 -20.70
N LYS A 17 -25.42 17.79 -20.26
CA LYS A 17 -26.58 18.18 -21.09
C LYS A 17 -26.63 19.69 -21.38
N ASP A 18 -25.98 20.49 -20.54
CA ASP A 18 -26.01 21.96 -20.50
C ASP A 18 -24.65 22.59 -20.83
N ALA A 19 -23.56 21.81 -20.79
CA ALA A 19 -22.19 22.22 -21.05
C ALA A 19 -21.80 22.25 -22.53
N LEU A 20 -22.56 21.55 -23.38
CA LEU A 20 -22.39 21.65 -24.82
C LEU A 20 -23.08 22.95 -25.25
N THR A 21 -22.29 23.96 -25.64
CA THR A 21 -22.82 25.10 -26.39
C THR A 21 -23.62 24.57 -27.58
N GLU A 22 -24.74 25.22 -27.91
CA GLU A 22 -25.62 24.82 -29.03
C GLU A 22 -24.86 24.58 -30.34
N ASP A 23 -23.72 25.24 -30.53
CA ASP A 23 -22.81 25.06 -31.67
C ASP A 23 -22.01 23.73 -31.59
N ILE A 24 -21.48 23.34 -30.43
CA ILE A 24 -20.80 22.02 -30.25
C ILE A 24 -21.83 20.90 -30.27
N LYS A 25 -23.05 21.12 -29.74
CA LYS A 25 -24.18 20.19 -29.88
C LYS A 25 -24.51 19.96 -31.34
N ARG A 26 -24.58 21.01 -32.16
CA ARG A 26 -24.78 20.90 -33.61
C ARG A 26 -23.62 20.21 -34.32
N ASP A 27 -22.38 20.55 -34.01
CA ASP A 27 -21.21 19.94 -34.64
C ASP A 27 -21.08 18.46 -34.26
N VAL A 28 -21.31 18.11 -32.98
CA VAL A 28 -21.34 16.72 -32.52
C VAL A 28 -22.55 15.98 -33.08
N GLU A 29 -23.75 16.56 -33.14
CA GLU A 29 -24.93 15.93 -33.77
C GLU A 29 -24.77 15.73 -35.28
N HIS A 30 -24.09 16.65 -35.97
CA HIS A 30 -23.80 16.53 -37.41
C HIS A 30 -22.71 15.48 -37.69
N ILE A 31 -21.68 15.40 -36.83
CA ILE A 31 -20.63 14.37 -36.88
C ILE A 31 -21.20 12.99 -36.50
N VAL A 32 -22.06 12.89 -35.48
CA VAL A 32 -22.64 11.63 -34.98
C VAL A 32 -23.57 10.95 -36.00
N LYS A 33 -24.25 11.73 -36.86
CA LYS A 33 -25.16 11.19 -37.88
C LYS A 33 -24.46 10.75 -39.17
N GLU A 34 -23.32 11.34 -39.52
CA GLU A 34 -22.60 11.02 -40.78
C GLU A 34 -21.41 10.07 -40.59
N VAL A 35 -20.84 9.97 -39.39
CA VAL A 35 -19.70 9.08 -39.14
C VAL A 35 -20.17 7.63 -38.94
N SER A 36 -19.62 6.72 -39.75
CA SER A 36 -19.94 5.30 -39.66
C SER A 36 -19.49 4.72 -38.32
N LEU A 37 -20.20 3.69 -37.84
CA LEU A 37 -19.86 2.99 -36.61
C LEU A 37 -18.40 2.51 -36.63
N ASP A 38 -17.93 2.00 -37.77
CA ASP A 38 -16.55 1.54 -37.95
C ASP A 38 -15.50 2.62 -37.69
N VAL A 39 -15.79 3.88 -38.05
CA VAL A 39 -14.86 4.99 -37.81
C VAL A 39 -14.85 5.37 -36.33
N LEU A 40 -16.02 5.37 -35.68
CA LEU A 40 -16.12 5.61 -34.24
C LEU A 40 -15.38 4.54 -33.44
N LEU A 41 -15.54 3.27 -33.81
CA LEU A 41 -14.88 2.12 -33.18
C LEU A 41 -13.35 2.19 -33.34
N LYS A 42 -12.86 2.59 -34.52
CA LYS A 42 -11.42 2.71 -34.78
C LYS A 42 -10.72 3.79 -33.94
N CYS A 43 -11.46 4.85 -33.58
CA CYS A 43 -10.93 6.00 -32.83
C CYS A 43 -11.52 6.11 -31.42
N ILE A 44 -12.08 5.02 -30.88
CA ILE A 44 -12.87 5.01 -29.65
C ILE A 44 -12.09 5.41 -28.38
N HIS A 45 -10.77 5.29 -28.43
CA HIS A 45 -9.86 5.76 -27.39
C HIS A 45 -9.78 7.30 -27.30
N GLN A 46 -10.24 8.03 -28.32
CA GLN A 46 -10.31 9.49 -28.30
C GLN A 46 -11.59 9.95 -27.60
N ARG A 47 -11.46 10.89 -26.66
CA ARG A 47 -12.57 11.40 -25.84
C ARG A 47 -13.78 11.86 -26.65
N ALA A 48 -13.56 12.54 -27.78
CA ALA A 48 -14.63 13.04 -28.65
C ALA A 48 -15.43 11.89 -29.30
N HIS A 49 -14.74 10.85 -29.76
CA HIS A 49 -15.36 9.67 -30.40
C HIS A 49 -16.10 8.81 -29.37
N ALA A 50 -15.54 8.65 -28.16
CA ALA A 50 -16.23 8.00 -27.04
C ALA A 50 -17.51 8.75 -26.66
N ALA A 51 -17.47 10.08 -26.54
CA ALA A 51 -18.65 10.90 -26.23
C ALA A 51 -19.73 10.84 -27.33
N ALA A 52 -19.31 10.85 -28.60
CA ALA A 52 -20.19 10.65 -29.75
C ALA A 52 -20.88 9.27 -29.71
N LEU A 53 -20.12 8.22 -29.37
CA LEU A 53 -20.65 6.86 -29.25
C LEU A 53 -21.64 6.73 -28.09
N ILE A 54 -21.31 7.26 -26.90
CA ILE A 54 -22.21 7.29 -25.74
C ILE A 54 -23.54 7.99 -26.08
N SER A 55 -23.48 9.10 -26.82
CA SER A 55 -24.67 9.83 -27.23
C SER A 55 -25.56 9.03 -28.20
N ARG A 56 -24.96 8.14 -29.01
CA ARG A 56 -25.65 7.29 -29.98
C ARG A 56 -26.17 5.98 -29.38
N MET A 57 -25.60 5.50 -28.26
CA MET A 57 -25.95 4.23 -27.62
C MET A 57 -27.45 4.07 -27.34
N GLY A 58 -28.16 5.15 -26.96
CA GLY A 58 -29.61 5.09 -26.71
C GLY A 58 -30.46 4.77 -27.94
N SER A 59 -29.90 4.85 -29.14
CA SER A 59 -30.57 4.57 -30.42
C SER A 59 -30.02 3.34 -31.17
N MET A 60 -28.96 2.72 -30.66
CA MET A 60 -28.29 1.59 -31.29
C MET A 60 -29.06 0.28 -31.11
N GLN A 61 -28.94 -0.62 -32.08
CA GLN A 61 -29.45 -1.98 -31.95
C GLN A 61 -28.54 -2.81 -31.02
N LYS A 62 -29.10 -3.87 -30.43
CA LYS A 62 -28.35 -4.74 -29.50
C LYS A 62 -27.09 -5.34 -30.14
N ASP A 63 -27.13 -5.66 -31.42
CA ASP A 63 -25.98 -6.22 -32.15
C ASP A 63 -24.86 -5.18 -32.34
N GLU A 64 -25.20 -3.92 -32.61
CA GLU A 64 -24.24 -2.81 -32.68
C GLU A 64 -23.59 -2.56 -31.30
N LEU A 65 -24.40 -2.61 -30.22
CA LEU A 65 -23.89 -2.48 -28.85
C LEU A 65 -22.94 -3.63 -28.47
N ASN A 66 -23.26 -4.87 -28.87
CA ASN A 66 -22.38 -6.03 -28.65
C ASN A 66 -21.07 -5.93 -29.45
N GLN A 67 -21.13 -5.38 -30.67
CA GLN A 67 -19.94 -5.08 -31.46
C GLN A 67 -19.08 -4.03 -30.77
N CYS A 68 -19.69 -2.95 -30.25
CA CYS A 68 -18.99 -1.94 -29.45
C CYS A 68 -18.34 -2.54 -28.22
N LEU A 69 -19.06 -3.37 -27.47
CA LEU A 69 -18.55 -4.06 -26.29
C LEU A 69 -17.33 -4.91 -26.64
N SER A 70 -17.41 -5.72 -27.70
CA SER A 70 -16.31 -6.59 -28.12
C SER A 70 -15.05 -5.79 -28.48
N GLU A 71 -15.21 -4.68 -29.20
CA GLU A 71 -14.10 -3.80 -29.57
C GLU A 71 -13.48 -3.11 -28.34
N VAL A 72 -14.32 -2.62 -27.41
CA VAL A 72 -13.85 -2.00 -26.16
C VAL A 72 -13.06 -3.01 -25.32
N LEU A 73 -13.58 -4.24 -25.18
CA LEU A 73 -12.90 -5.30 -24.43
C LEU A 73 -11.56 -5.64 -25.07
N GLN A 74 -11.49 -5.72 -26.40
CA GLN A 74 -10.24 -5.99 -27.12
C GLN A 74 -9.21 -4.88 -26.93
N GLN A 75 -9.61 -3.60 -26.99
CA GLN A 75 -8.70 -2.47 -26.80
C GLN A 75 -8.25 -2.29 -25.34
N LEU A 76 -9.00 -2.84 -24.38
CA LEU A 76 -8.65 -2.87 -22.97
C LEU A 76 -7.73 -4.03 -22.59
N GLU A 77 -7.45 -4.98 -23.49
CA GLU A 77 -6.49 -6.06 -23.23
C GLU A 77 -5.07 -5.50 -23.07
N LEU A 78 -4.34 -6.01 -22.08
CA LEU A 78 -2.97 -5.55 -21.83
C LEU A 78 -2.04 -5.95 -22.98
N PRO A 79 -1.26 -5.00 -23.53
CA PRO A 79 -0.24 -5.31 -24.51
C PRO A 79 0.91 -6.09 -23.87
N THR A 80 1.56 -6.96 -24.66
CA THR A 80 2.81 -7.61 -24.27
C THR A 80 3.95 -6.59 -24.33
N MET A 81 4.32 -6.05 -23.18
CA MET A 81 5.44 -5.12 -23.03
C MET A 81 6.03 -5.18 -21.64
N GLU A 82 7.22 -4.61 -21.47
CA GLU A 82 7.81 -4.41 -20.15
C GLU A 82 7.15 -3.21 -19.47
N TRP A 83 6.62 -3.45 -18.27
CA TRP A 83 5.90 -2.45 -17.50
C TRP A 83 6.81 -1.80 -16.46
N ILE A 84 6.83 -0.47 -16.44
CA ILE A 84 7.65 0.31 -15.51
C ILE A 84 6.81 0.59 -14.25
N TRP A 85 7.20 -0.06 -13.15
CA TRP A 85 6.51 0.04 -11.86
C TRP A 85 6.89 1.29 -11.06
N HIS A 86 8.16 1.69 -11.12
CA HIS A 86 8.65 2.90 -10.47
C HIS A 86 9.39 3.77 -11.49
N PRO A 87 8.75 4.84 -11.99
CA PRO A 87 9.41 5.74 -12.91
C PRO A 87 10.40 6.62 -12.13
N ASP A 88 11.66 6.56 -12.53
CA ASP A 88 12.72 7.52 -12.21
C ASP A 88 12.93 8.50 -13.39
N GLU A 89 13.77 9.52 -13.20
CA GLU A 89 13.99 10.56 -14.24
C GLU A 89 14.50 9.99 -15.57
N VAL A 90 15.17 8.83 -15.53
CA VAL A 90 15.73 8.16 -16.70
C VAL A 90 14.66 7.34 -17.42
N THR A 91 13.93 6.50 -16.70
CA THR A 91 12.86 5.66 -17.25
C THR A 91 11.71 6.50 -17.77
N MET A 92 11.46 7.70 -17.23
CA MET A 92 10.46 8.62 -17.78
C MET A 92 10.78 9.09 -19.21
N GLN A 93 12.04 8.99 -19.65
CA GLN A 93 12.46 9.40 -20.99
C GLN A 93 12.40 8.26 -22.01
N THR A 94 12.07 7.04 -21.59
CA THR A 94 12.07 5.87 -22.48
C THR A 94 10.80 5.84 -23.34
N PRO A 95 10.90 5.32 -24.58
CA PRO A 95 9.73 5.13 -25.42
C PRO A 95 8.72 4.15 -24.82
N GLU A 96 9.18 3.18 -24.01
CA GLU A 96 8.33 2.24 -23.28
C GLU A 96 7.43 2.97 -22.27
N TYR A 97 7.97 3.91 -21.50
CA TYR A 97 7.18 4.71 -20.56
C TYR A 97 6.13 5.57 -21.28
N SER A 98 6.49 6.16 -22.40
CA SER A 98 5.56 6.94 -23.23
C SER A 98 4.39 6.09 -23.73
N LYS A 99 4.66 4.87 -24.20
CA LYS A 99 3.63 3.89 -24.61
C LYS A 99 2.74 3.47 -23.45
N GLN A 100 3.33 3.21 -22.27
CA GLN A 100 2.58 2.88 -21.05
C GLN A 100 1.62 4.02 -20.66
N MET A 101 2.09 5.26 -20.69
CA MET A 101 1.27 6.43 -20.37
C MET A 101 0.15 6.66 -21.39
N GLU A 102 0.43 6.46 -22.67
CA GLU A 102 -0.58 6.51 -23.72
C GLU A 102 -1.65 5.42 -23.52
N PHE A 103 -1.24 4.17 -23.29
CA PHE A 103 -2.18 3.08 -23.00
C PHE A 103 -3.06 3.39 -21.80
N LYS A 104 -2.46 3.91 -20.71
CA LYS A 104 -3.18 4.27 -19.49
C LYS A 104 -4.24 5.34 -19.70
N GLN A 105 -3.92 6.40 -20.46
CA GLN A 105 -4.89 7.44 -20.81
C GLN A 105 -6.04 6.90 -21.66
N ARG A 106 -5.74 6.02 -22.61
CA ARG A 106 -6.75 5.36 -23.45
C ARG A 106 -7.64 4.43 -22.62
N ALA A 107 -7.05 3.62 -21.75
CA ALA A 107 -7.77 2.70 -20.87
C ALA A 107 -8.77 3.43 -19.97
N GLN A 108 -8.43 4.62 -19.46
CA GLN A 108 -9.35 5.43 -18.66
C GLN A 108 -10.63 5.78 -19.44
N VAL A 109 -10.50 6.22 -20.69
CA VAL A 109 -11.65 6.58 -21.56
C VAL A 109 -12.48 5.33 -21.88
N LEU A 110 -11.82 4.22 -22.20
CA LEU A 110 -12.46 2.96 -22.54
C LEU A 110 -13.20 2.33 -21.35
N LEU A 111 -12.68 2.45 -20.12
CA LEU A 111 -13.37 1.98 -18.91
C LEU A 111 -14.66 2.76 -18.63
N ILE A 112 -14.67 4.08 -18.89
CA ILE A 112 -15.90 4.89 -18.77
C ILE A 112 -16.95 4.39 -19.76
N LEU A 113 -16.54 4.17 -21.01
CA LEU A 113 -17.43 3.65 -22.04
C LEU A 113 -17.94 2.25 -21.69
N LEU A 114 -17.07 1.39 -21.14
CA LEU A 114 -17.44 0.06 -20.68
C LEU A 114 -18.52 0.12 -19.59
N GLY A 115 -18.43 1.07 -18.65
CA GLY A 115 -19.45 1.27 -17.60
C GLY A 115 -20.83 1.61 -18.17
N GLU A 116 -20.90 2.49 -19.17
CA GLU A 116 -22.15 2.81 -19.86
C GLU A 116 -22.68 1.57 -20.63
N LEU A 117 -21.80 0.85 -21.33
CA LEU A 117 -22.18 -0.35 -22.08
C LEU A 117 -22.75 -1.44 -21.15
N ILE A 118 -22.12 -1.67 -19.99
CA ILE A 118 -22.59 -2.62 -18.97
C ILE A 118 -23.96 -2.21 -18.42
N THR A 119 -24.20 -0.92 -18.23
CA THR A 119 -25.51 -0.41 -17.76
C THR A 119 -26.62 -0.75 -18.76
N THR A 120 -26.33 -0.73 -20.07
CA THR A 120 -27.29 -1.11 -21.12
C THR A 120 -27.39 -2.61 -21.43
N LEU A 121 -26.28 -3.34 -21.45
CA LEU A 121 -26.21 -4.74 -21.93
C LEU A 121 -26.16 -5.78 -20.80
N GLY A 122 -25.79 -5.38 -19.59
CA GLY A 122 -25.40 -6.26 -18.49
C GLY A 122 -23.89 -6.50 -18.44
N CYS A 123 -23.42 -7.15 -17.38
CA CYS A 123 -22.00 -7.36 -17.10
C CYS A 123 -21.41 -8.67 -17.67
N ASP A 124 -22.21 -9.48 -18.38
CA ASP A 124 -21.78 -10.78 -18.90
C ASP A 124 -20.58 -10.64 -19.86
N GLY A 125 -19.50 -11.38 -19.59
CA GLY A 125 -18.24 -11.37 -20.34
C GLY A 125 -17.23 -10.30 -19.92
N THR A 126 -17.56 -9.41 -18.98
CA THR A 126 -16.73 -8.24 -18.64
C THR A 126 -15.84 -8.43 -17.42
N ALA A 127 -16.07 -9.48 -16.62
CA ALA A 127 -15.39 -9.73 -15.35
C ALA A 127 -13.85 -9.76 -15.48
N GLN A 128 -13.33 -10.43 -16.51
CA GLN A 128 -11.89 -10.51 -16.76
C GLN A 128 -11.28 -9.15 -17.11
N CYS A 129 -11.99 -8.34 -17.90
CA CYS A 129 -11.51 -7.02 -18.28
C CYS A 129 -11.50 -6.09 -17.06
N LEU A 130 -12.62 -5.96 -16.34
CA LEU A 130 -12.71 -5.13 -15.13
C LEU A 130 -11.70 -5.56 -14.06
N GLY A 131 -11.50 -6.88 -13.91
CA GLY A 131 -10.56 -7.43 -12.94
C GLY A 131 -9.11 -7.00 -13.18
N GLN A 132 -8.69 -6.74 -14.42
CA GLN A 132 -7.35 -6.24 -14.77
C GLN A 132 -7.07 -4.82 -14.27
N TYR A 133 -8.13 -4.07 -13.95
CA TYR A 133 -8.09 -2.69 -13.47
C TYR A 133 -8.57 -2.56 -12.02
N SER A 134 -8.61 -3.66 -11.26
CA SER A 134 -9.09 -3.69 -9.86
C SER A 134 -8.08 -3.13 -8.83
N MET A 135 -6.83 -2.98 -9.23
CA MET A 135 -5.71 -2.58 -8.39
C MET A 135 -4.82 -1.58 -9.12
N VAL A 136 -4.10 -0.74 -8.37
CA VAL A 136 -3.11 0.21 -8.91
C VAL A 136 -1.93 -0.58 -9.47
N THR A 137 -1.61 -0.34 -10.74
CA THR A 137 -0.57 -1.01 -11.51
C THR A 137 0.05 -0.02 -12.50
N PRO A 138 1.13 -0.37 -13.22
CA PRO A 138 1.75 0.50 -14.23
C PRO A 138 0.76 1.02 -15.29
N TRP A 139 -0.25 0.23 -15.63
CA TRP A 139 -1.30 0.53 -16.60
C TRP A 139 -2.59 1.10 -16.00
N CYS A 140 -2.73 1.13 -14.66
CA CYS A 140 -3.96 1.49 -13.96
C CYS A 140 -3.66 2.40 -12.75
N ASP A 141 -4.07 3.67 -12.78
CA ASP A 141 -3.95 4.55 -11.61
C ASP A 141 -5.16 4.46 -10.67
N SER A 142 -5.11 5.24 -9.59
CA SER A 142 -6.21 5.40 -8.65
C SER A 142 -7.51 5.85 -9.30
N GLU A 143 -7.48 6.62 -10.40
CA GLU A 143 -8.68 7.04 -11.13
C GLU A 143 -9.30 5.86 -11.87
N CYS A 144 -8.52 5.12 -12.65
CA CYS A 144 -8.96 3.90 -13.33
C CYS A 144 -9.49 2.86 -12.34
N VAL A 145 -8.81 2.66 -11.21
CA VAL A 145 -9.28 1.76 -10.14
C VAL A 145 -10.62 2.23 -9.56
N THR A 146 -10.80 3.53 -9.35
CA THR A 146 -12.06 4.07 -8.82
C THR A 146 -13.22 3.84 -9.80
N ILE A 147 -12.97 4.05 -11.10
CA ILE A 147 -13.96 3.80 -12.15
C ILE A 147 -14.28 2.29 -12.19
N SER A 148 -13.27 1.44 -12.30
CA SER A 148 -13.46 -0.02 -12.35
C SER A 148 -14.22 -0.53 -11.12
N LYS A 149 -13.84 -0.09 -9.91
CA LYS A 149 -14.53 -0.46 -8.67
C LYS A 149 -15.98 -0.01 -8.65
N SER A 150 -16.29 1.21 -9.12
CA SER A 150 -17.68 1.67 -9.18
C SER A 150 -18.55 0.79 -10.08
N ILE A 151 -17.99 0.31 -11.20
CA ILE A 151 -18.67 -0.61 -12.11
C ILE A 151 -18.83 -1.98 -11.44
N ILE A 152 -17.76 -2.50 -10.84
CA ILE A 152 -17.73 -3.79 -10.14
C ILE A 152 -18.76 -3.82 -9.00
N ASP A 153 -18.81 -2.79 -8.16
CA ASP A 153 -19.72 -2.71 -7.01
C ASP A 153 -21.19 -2.61 -7.44
N SER A 154 -21.45 -2.03 -8.62
CA SER A 154 -22.80 -1.98 -9.22
C SER A 154 -23.20 -3.27 -9.95
N SER A 155 -22.24 -4.16 -10.20
CA SER A 155 -22.43 -5.37 -11.01
C SER A 155 -22.49 -6.62 -10.13
N SER A 156 -23.30 -7.60 -10.54
CA SER A 156 -23.32 -8.93 -9.92
C SER A 156 -22.80 -9.97 -10.90
N PHE A 157 -21.57 -10.42 -10.71
CA PHE A 157 -20.96 -11.43 -11.57
C PHE A 157 -21.46 -12.82 -11.24
N LYS A 158 -21.73 -13.62 -12.28
CA LYS A 158 -22.14 -15.02 -12.12
C LYS A 158 -20.93 -15.89 -11.74
N GLU A 159 -21.17 -16.99 -11.03
CA GLU A 159 -20.13 -17.95 -10.66
C GLU A 159 -19.35 -18.44 -11.89
N GLU A 160 -20.01 -18.67 -13.03
CA GLU A 160 -19.38 -19.09 -14.28
C GLU A 160 -18.31 -18.09 -14.78
N GLU A 161 -18.52 -16.79 -14.57
CA GLU A 161 -17.55 -15.76 -14.95
C GLU A 161 -16.35 -15.74 -14.02
N LEU A 162 -16.60 -15.90 -12.71
CA LEU A 162 -15.53 -16.03 -11.72
C LEU A 162 -14.68 -17.27 -12.00
N GLN A 163 -15.29 -18.38 -12.42
CA GLN A 163 -14.57 -19.59 -12.84
C GLN A 163 -13.70 -19.35 -14.09
N LYS A 164 -14.15 -18.52 -15.06
CA LYS A 164 -13.31 -18.10 -16.19
C LYS A 164 -12.11 -17.28 -15.72
N VAL A 165 -12.29 -16.38 -14.75
CA VAL A 165 -11.19 -15.61 -14.15
C VAL A 165 -10.20 -16.55 -13.46
N ILE A 166 -10.68 -17.52 -12.69
CA ILE A 166 -9.85 -18.54 -12.04
C ILE A 166 -9.03 -19.34 -13.07
N ALA A 167 -9.66 -19.76 -14.18
CA ALA A 167 -8.98 -20.50 -15.25
C ALA A 167 -7.88 -19.66 -15.91
N THR A 168 -8.10 -18.36 -16.11
CA THR A 168 -7.07 -17.44 -16.61
C THR A 168 -5.92 -17.30 -15.62
N ILE A 169 -6.20 -17.05 -14.33
CA ILE A 169 -5.15 -16.97 -13.30
C ILE A 169 -4.35 -18.27 -13.26
N GLN A 170 -5.02 -19.43 -13.31
CA GLN A 170 -4.33 -20.71 -13.33
C GLN A 170 -3.43 -20.88 -14.56
N THR A 171 -3.85 -20.40 -15.72
CA THR A 171 -3.07 -20.47 -16.96
C THR A 171 -1.85 -19.55 -16.89
N ASP A 172 -2.09 -18.30 -16.49
CA ASP A 172 -1.07 -17.26 -16.36
C ASP A 172 -0.02 -17.65 -15.29
N MET A 173 -0.42 -18.28 -14.19
CA MET A 173 0.50 -18.68 -13.11
C MET A 173 1.25 -19.98 -13.42
N LYS A 174 0.77 -20.84 -14.34
CA LYS A 174 1.47 -22.08 -14.73
C LYS A 174 2.77 -21.82 -15.49
N THR A 175 2.92 -20.65 -16.11
CA THR A 175 4.13 -20.30 -16.87
C THR A 175 5.29 -19.91 -15.96
N LEU A 176 5.03 -19.61 -14.68
CA LEU A 176 6.08 -19.33 -13.71
C LEU A 176 6.83 -20.62 -13.32
N PRO A 177 8.16 -20.53 -13.12
CA PRO A 177 8.93 -21.66 -12.62
C PRO A 177 8.37 -22.07 -11.24
N LYS A 178 8.25 -23.39 -11.02
CA LYS A 178 7.80 -23.92 -9.73
C LYS A 178 8.78 -23.45 -8.65
N PRO A 179 8.29 -22.99 -7.48
CA PRO A 179 9.17 -22.49 -6.42
C PRO A 179 10.19 -23.55 -6.02
N SER A 180 11.47 -23.17 -6.01
CA SER A 180 12.60 -24.03 -5.61
C SER A 180 12.55 -24.41 -4.12
N LYS A 181 11.81 -23.65 -3.30
CA LYS A 181 11.52 -23.94 -1.89
C LYS A 181 10.40 -25.00 -1.78
N VAL A 182 10.71 -26.20 -2.23
CA VAL A 182 9.89 -27.38 -1.93
C VAL A 182 9.97 -27.62 -0.42
N SER A 183 8.81 -27.78 0.24
CA SER A 183 8.67 -28.07 1.67
C SER A 183 9.65 -29.14 2.19
N GLN A 184 9.92 -29.17 3.51
CA GLN A 184 10.75 -30.21 4.15
C GLN A 184 10.33 -31.65 3.78
N ALA A 185 9.08 -31.89 3.38
CA ALA A 185 8.61 -33.18 2.86
C ALA A 185 9.22 -33.55 1.49
N GLY A 186 9.57 -32.57 0.66
CA GLY A 186 10.27 -32.75 -0.61
C GLY A 186 11.75 -33.10 -0.45
N TYR A 187 12.42 -32.57 0.59
CA TYR A 187 13.80 -32.92 0.91
C TYR A 187 13.98 -34.42 1.18
N LYS A 188 13.01 -35.07 1.84
CA LYS A 188 13.07 -36.53 2.07
C LYS A 188 12.99 -37.35 0.78
N LYS A 189 12.39 -36.85 -0.30
CA LYS A 189 12.35 -37.57 -1.58
C LYS A 189 13.58 -37.30 -2.45
N ILE A 190 14.20 -36.12 -2.35
CA ILE A 190 15.38 -35.75 -3.14
C ILE A 190 16.69 -36.24 -2.50
N ALA A 191 16.74 -36.35 -1.17
CA ALA A 191 17.92 -36.80 -0.44
C ALA A 191 18.32 -38.27 -0.74
N TYR A 192 17.38 -39.11 -1.18
CA TYR A 192 17.68 -40.49 -1.57
C TYR A 192 17.99 -40.65 -3.07
N SER A 193 17.67 -39.69 -3.93
CA SER A 193 17.77 -39.86 -5.38
C SER A 193 19.00 -39.23 -6.02
N ASN A 194 19.78 -38.40 -5.33
CA ASN A 194 20.94 -37.72 -5.92
C ASN A 194 22.13 -37.60 -4.95
N GLN A 195 22.72 -38.74 -4.58
CA GLN A 195 24.12 -38.76 -4.14
C GLN A 195 25.03 -38.62 -5.36
N SER A 196 25.21 -37.40 -5.88
CA SER A 196 26.37 -37.03 -6.69
C SER A 196 26.48 -35.53 -6.91
N ALA A 197 27.51 -34.96 -6.30
CA ALA A 197 28.29 -33.79 -6.70
C ALA A 197 27.59 -32.41 -6.76
N LEU A 198 28.32 -31.42 -6.23
CA LEU A 198 28.11 -30.00 -6.43
C LEU A 198 28.14 -29.71 -7.94
N ARG A 199 26.98 -29.40 -8.51
CA ARG A 199 26.85 -28.79 -9.84
C ARG A 199 26.57 -27.29 -9.65
N PRO A 200 27.61 -26.44 -9.51
CA PRO A 200 27.37 -25.01 -9.54
C PRO A 200 26.83 -24.66 -10.93
N ARG A 201 25.60 -24.14 -10.99
CA ARG A 201 25.05 -23.60 -12.24
C ARG A 201 25.72 -22.24 -12.46
N LEU A 202 26.58 -22.14 -13.48
CA LEU A 202 27.07 -20.85 -13.96
C LEU A 202 25.96 -20.20 -14.81
N GLY A 203 25.54 -18.99 -14.42
CA GLY A 203 24.63 -18.11 -15.20
C GLY A 203 23.33 -17.74 -14.46
N PHE A 204 22.83 -16.54 -14.75
CA PHE A 204 21.42 -16.14 -14.55
C PHE A 204 20.55 -17.15 -15.30
N GLY A 205 19.73 -17.92 -14.57
CA GLY A 205 19.16 -19.18 -15.07
C GLY A 205 17.86 -19.01 -15.89
N VAL A 206 17.41 -20.11 -16.51
CA VAL A 206 16.10 -20.26 -17.20
C VAL A 206 14.90 -19.78 -16.37
N GLU A 207 15.02 -19.80 -15.04
CA GLU A 207 13.98 -19.29 -14.11
C GLU A 207 13.80 -17.78 -14.19
N GLU A 208 14.87 -17.02 -14.43
CA GLU A 208 14.85 -15.57 -14.57
C GLU A 208 14.22 -15.15 -15.90
N ASP A 209 14.58 -15.85 -17.00
CA ASP A 209 13.95 -15.67 -18.32
C ASP A 209 12.44 -15.96 -18.28
N SER A 210 12.03 -17.03 -17.59
CA SER A 210 10.62 -17.39 -17.47
C SER A 210 9.82 -16.35 -16.67
N ARG A 211 10.42 -15.79 -15.60
CA ARG A 211 9.81 -14.69 -14.84
C ARG A 211 9.72 -13.41 -15.66
N ALA A 212 10.76 -13.05 -16.40
CA ALA A 212 10.73 -11.89 -17.30
C ALA A 212 9.61 -12.01 -18.35
N GLN A 213 9.47 -13.18 -18.97
CA GLN A 213 8.37 -13.46 -19.92
C GLN A 213 6.98 -13.42 -19.27
N TRP A 214 6.86 -13.90 -18.03
CA TRP A 214 5.60 -13.79 -17.28
C TRP A 214 5.25 -12.32 -16.99
N LYS A 215 6.22 -11.49 -16.62
CA LYS A 215 6.02 -10.06 -16.34
C LYS A 215 5.57 -9.27 -17.56
N THR A 216 5.92 -9.70 -18.78
CA THR A 216 5.48 -9.02 -20.00
C THR A 216 4.13 -9.50 -20.50
N SER A 217 3.81 -10.79 -20.35
CA SER A 217 2.65 -11.40 -21.03
C SER A 217 1.49 -11.78 -20.09
N HIS A 218 1.76 -12.00 -18.80
CA HIS A 218 0.84 -12.64 -17.86
C HIS A 218 0.71 -11.89 -16.53
N ILE A 219 1.24 -10.66 -16.45
CA ILE A 219 1.25 -9.82 -15.26
C ILE A 219 -0.15 -9.45 -14.76
N ARG A 220 -1.16 -9.54 -15.65
CA ARG A 220 -2.59 -9.38 -15.31
C ARG A 220 -3.09 -10.34 -14.22
N ALA A 221 -2.40 -11.46 -13.98
CA ALA A 221 -2.75 -12.38 -12.92
C ALA A 221 -2.79 -11.70 -11.54
N ILE A 222 -1.98 -10.66 -11.31
CA ILE A 222 -1.94 -9.90 -10.06
C ILE A 222 -3.30 -9.20 -9.79
N PRO A 223 -3.74 -8.22 -10.61
CA PRO A 223 -5.03 -7.56 -10.37
C PRO A 223 -6.22 -8.52 -10.55
N LEU A 224 -6.14 -9.54 -11.41
CA LEU A 224 -7.19 -10.55 -11.50
C LEU A 224 -7.37 -11.31 -10.17
N THR A 225 -6.27 -11.59 -9.47
CA THR A 225 -6.32 -12.20 -8.13
C THR A 225 -6.92 -11.24 -7.11
N ALA A 226 -6.59 -9.95 -7.17
CA ALA A 226 -7.21 -8.93 -6.30
C ALA A 226 -8.72 -8.87 -6.49
N PHE A 227 -9.16 -8.79 -7.76
CA PHE A 227 -10.57 -8.84 -8.14
C PHE A 227 -11.25 -10.10 -7.61
N LEU A 228 -10.68 -11.28 -7.87
CA LEU A 228 -11.24 -12.55 -7.42
C LEU A 228 -11.41 -12.58 -5.89
N ILE A 229 -10.40 -12.16 -5.13
CA ILE A 229 -10.48 -12.12 -3.66
C ILE A 229 -11.63 -11.22 -3.21
N GLN A 230 -11.79 -10.04 -3.82
CA GLN A 230 -12.81 -9.07 -3.44
C GLN A 230 -14.23 -9.50 -3.82
N GLN A 231 -14.39 -10.34 -4.86
CA GLN A 231 -15.71 -10.84 -5.29
C GLN A 231 -16.15 -12.12 -4.58
N LEU A 232 -15.21 -12.89 -4.02
CA LEU A 232 -15.53 -14.15 -3.36
C LEU A 232 -15.97 -13.96 -1.91
N SER A 233 -17.00 -14.70 -1.51
CA SER A 233 -17.35 -14.85 -0.09
C SER A 233 -16.28 -15.64 0.67
N SER A 234 -16.29 -15.59 2.01
CA SER A 234 -15.37 -16.39 2.84
C SER A 234 -15.42 -17.90 2.52
N LYS A 235 -16.58 -18.43 2.10
CA LYS A 235 -16.70 -19.81 1.59
C LYS A 235 -16.01 -19.97 0.23
N GLY A 236 -16.26 -19.06 -0.72
CA GLY A 236 -15.62 -19.07 -2.04
C GLY A 236 -14.09 -18.99 -1.96
N ILE A 237 -13.54 -18.23 -1.01
CA ILE A 237 -12.10 -18.18 -0.73
C ILE A 237 -11.57 -19.56 -0.31
N LYS A 238 -12.30 -20.29 0.55
CA LYS A 238 -11.90 -21.64 0.99
C LYS A 238 -11.93 -22.64 -0.17
N ASP A 239 -12.98 -22.58 -0.99
CA ASP A 239 -13.17 -23.47 -2.14
C ASP A 239 -12.07 -23.23 -3.21
N ASN A 240 -11.55 -22.00 -3.29
CA ASN A 240 -10.50 -21.60 -4.24
C ASN A 240 -9.12 -21.39 -3.58
N TRP A 241 -8.92 -21.86 -2.35
CA TRP A 241 -7.65 -21.65 -1.61
C TRP A 241 -6.44 -22.21 -2.35
N TRP A 242 -6.64 -23.32 -3.08
CA TRP A 242 -5.63 -24.04 -3.86
C TRP A 242 -4.97 -23.20 -4.96
N ILE A 243 -5.62 -22.13 -5.44
CA ILE A 243 -5.04 -21.21 -6.43
C ILE A 243 -4.67 -19.86 -5.80
N ILE A 244 -5.50 -19.34 -4.88
CA ILE A 244 -5.30 -18.02 -4.27
C ILE A 244 -3.99 -17.99 -3.47
N SER A 245 -3.81 -18.95 -2.55
CA SER A 245 -2.64 -18.94 -1.67
C SER A 245 -1.32 -19.12 -2.42
N PRO A 246 -1.17 -20.12 -3.33
CA PRO A 246 0.06 -20.25 -4.11
C PRO A 246 0.32 -19.05 -5.02
N THR A 247 -0.73 -18.39 -5.53
CA THR A 247 -0.56 -17.20 -6.37
C THR A 247 0.07 -16.05 -5.58
N ILE A 248 -0.46 -15.77 -4.38
CA ILE A 248 0.10 -14.75 -3.48
C ILE A 248 1.55 -15.06 -3.12
N LEU A 249 1.86 -16.32 -2.79
CA LEU A 249 3.22 -16.74 -2.43
C LEU A 249 4.19 -16.60 -3.60
N ASN A 250 3.80 -16.99 -4.82
CA ASN A 250 4.65 -16.85 -6.00
C ASN A 250 4.98 -15.38 -6.32
N ILE A 251 4.03 -14.47 -6.05
CA ILE A 251 4.21 -13.02 -6.21
C ILE A 251 5.14 -12.47 -5.12
N LEU A 252 4.97 -12.90 -3.85
CA LEU A 252 5.85 -12.51 -2.73
C LEU A 252 7.29 -13.04 -2.87
N ASP A 253 7.48 -14.14 -3.59
CA ASP A 253 8.77 -14.74 -3.89
C ASP A 253 9.50 -14.08 -5.09
N ASP A 254 8.91 -13.08 -5.76
CA ASP A 254 9.58 -12.38 -6.88
C ASP A 254 10.82 -11.60 -6.44
N HIS A 255 11.77 -11.31 -7.33
CA HIS A 255 12.93 -10.49 -6.95
C HIS A 255 12.63 -8.99 -6.95
N ASP A 256 11.63 -8.56 -7.71
CA ASP A 256 11.24 -7.16 -7.83
C ASP A 256 10.40 -6.70 -6.62
N ALA A 257 10.88 -5.65 -5.96
CA ALA A 257 10.25 -5.03 -4.80
C ALA A 257 8.78 -4.62 -5.05
N SER A 258 8.48 -4.10 -6.24
CA SER A 258 7.16 -3.59 -6.63
C SER A 258 6.14 -4.73 -6.77
N ILE A 259 6.59 -5.85 -7.36
CA ILE A 259 5.78 -7.05 -7.52
C ILE A 259 5.57 -7.70 -6.15
N LYS A 260 6.60 -7.77 -5.30
CA LYS A 260 6.44 -8.23 -3.92
C LYS A 260 5.42 -7.41 -3.15
N LEU A 261 5.47 -6.08 -3.28
CA LEU A 261 4.50 -5.18 -2.65
C LEU A 261 3.06 -5.50 -3.11
N CYS A 262 2.87 -5.85 -4.39
CA CYS A 262 1.57 -6.34 -4.85
C CYS A 262 1.12 -7.62 -4.12
N GLY A 263 2.05 -8.55 -3.87
CA GLY A 263 1.79 -9.72 -3.04
C GLY A 263 1.34 -9.37 -1.61
N VAL A 264 1.93 -8.34 -1.01
CA VAL A 264 1.52 -7.83 0.32
C VAL A 264 0.09 -7.27 0.27
N HIS A 265 -0.25 -6.48 -0.76
CA HIS A 265 -1.61 -5.98 -0.94
C HIS A 265 -2.64 -7.12 -1.11
N LEU A 266 -2.34 -8.11 -1.94
CA LEU A 266 -3.20 -9.28 -2.13
C LEU A 266 -3.41 -10.06 -0.83
N LEU A 267 -2.35 -10.25 -0.04
CA LEU A 267 -2.47 -10.89 1.25
C LEU A 267 -3.31 -10.06 2.22
N SER A 268 -3.16 -8.73 2.21
CA SER A 268 -3.99 -7.84 3.03
C SER A 268 -5.47 -7.97 2.69
N TYR A 269 -5.83 -8.00 1.41
CA TYR A 269 -7.22 -8.25 0.97
C TYR A 269 -7.72 -9.64 1.39
N LEU A 270 -6.88 -10.66 1.29
CA LEU A 270 -7.24 -12.02 1.72
C LEU A 270 -7.53 -12.07 3.23
N LEU A 271 -6.69 -11.40 4.04
CA LEU A 271 -6.80 -11.36 5.50
C LEU A 271 -8.07 -10.64 5.97
N ASP A 272 -8.62 -9.72 5.18
CA ASP A 272 -9.87 -9.02 5.50
C ASP A 272 -11.12 -9.92 5.34
N ILE A 273 -11.01 -11.02 4.58
CA ILE A 273 -12.16 -11.89 4.21
C ILE A 273 -12.05 -13.29 4.84
N VAL A 274 -10.83 -13.81 4.97
CA VAL A 274 -10.60 -15.17 5.47
C VAL A 274 -10.91 -15.26 6.97
N SER A 275 -11.66 -16.29 7.37
CA SER A 275 -11.90 -16.53 8.79
C SER A 275 -10.58 -16.88 9.52
N PRO A 276 -10.28 -16.26 10.67
CA PRO A 276 -9.08 -16.55 11.48
C PRO A 276 -8.86 -18.04 11.75
N ASP A 277 -9.93 -18.78 12.07
CA ASP A 277 -9.86 -20.21 12.35
C ASP A 277 -9.40 -21.03 11.15
N TYR A 278 -9.86 -20.66 9.95
CA TYR A 278 -9.42 -21.33 8.73
C TYR A 278 -7.95 -21.04 8.45
N LEU A 279 -7.51 -19.80 8.61
CA LEU A 279 -6.10 -19.47 8.42
C LEU A 279 -5.19 -20.26 9.37
N LYS A 280 -5.58 -20.42 10.64
CA LYS A 280 -4.89 -21.29 11.61
C LYS A 280 -4.83 -22.75 11.13
N LEU A 281 -5.94 -23.30 10.64
CA LEU A 281 -6.01 -24.67 10.14
C LEU A 281 -5.10 -24.92 8.93
N THR A 282 -4.90 -23.92 8.06
CA THR A 282 -4.03 -24.08 6.88
C THR A 282 -2.55 -24.20 7.22
N GLY A 283 -2.11 -23.73 8.40
CA GLY A 283 -0.71 -23.72 8.80
C GLY A 283 0.19 -22.80 7.97
N LEU A 284 -0.38 -21.93 7.11
CA LEU A 284 0.39 -21.09 6.19
C LEU A 284 0.89 -19.78 6.80
N PHE A 285 0.57 -19.52 8.08
CA PHE A 285 1.02 -18.33 8.80
C PHE A 285 2.53 -18.09 8.64
N GLN A 286 3.34 -19.10 8.98
CA GLN A 286 4.80 -18.96 8.97
C GLN A 286 5.33 -18.74 7.56
N ILE A 287 4.71 -19.37 6.56
CA ILE A 287 5.12 -19.25 5.16
C ILE A 287 4.86 -17.82 4.64
N PHE A 288 3.68 -17.24 4.95
CA PHE A 288 3.40 -15.86 4.60
C PHE A 288 4.32 -14.87 5.35
N TYR A 289 4.55 -15.12 6.64
CA TYR A 289 5.45 -14.29 7.43
C TYR A 289 6.88 -14.33 6.90
N ASP A 290 7.43 -15.51 6.62
CA ASP A 290 8.78 -15.69 6.08
C ASP A 290 8.94 -15.09 4.68
N ALA A 291 7.86 -15.08 3.87
CA ALA A 291 7.86 -14.43 2.56
C ALA A 291 7.87 -12.90 2.65
N MET A 292 7.21 -12.33 3.67
CA MET A 292 7.14 -10.88 3.91
C MET A 292 8.30 -10.32 4.73
N LYS A 293 8.87 -11.08 5.67
CA LYS A 293 9.91 -10.61 6.59
C LYS A 293 11.10 -9.93 5.88
N PRO A 294 11.61 -10.42 4.73
CA PRO A 294 12.69 -9.76 4.01
C PRO A 294 12.36 -8.32 3.56
N LEU A 295 11.08 -7.99 3.35
CA LEU A 295 10.67 -6.64 2.94
C LEU A 295 10.94 -5.58 4.03
N LEU A 296 11.14 -5.99 5.29
CA LEU A 296 11.53 -5.08 6.37
C LEU A 296 12.90 -4.44 6.14
N THR A 297 13.75 -5.05 5.29
CA THR A 297 15.10 -4.54 4.97
C THR A 297 15.18 -3.81 3.63
N TYR A 298 14.04 -3.48 3.00
CA TYR A 298 13.98 -2.75 1.73
C TYR A 298 14.11 -1.25 1.99
N LEU A 299 15.35 -0.86 2.32
CA LEU A 299 15.74 0.46 2.78
C LEU A 299 16.42 1.27 1.66
N PRO A 300 16.51 2.62 1.80
CA PRO A 300 17.34 3.46 0.94
C PRO A 300 18.77 2.94 0.77
N ASP A 301 19.46 3.43 -0.27
CA ASP A 301 20.71 2.91 -0.86
C ASP A 301 20.53 1.69 -1.79
N LEU A 302 19.60 0.78 -1.47
CA LEU A 302 19.27 -0.37 -2.31
C LEU A 302 17.89 -0.25 -2.96
N THR A 303 16.95 0.40 -2.28
CA THR A 303 15.56 0.60 -2.73
C THR A 303 15.27 2.10 -2.83
N PRO A 304 14.64 2.59 -3.91
CA PRO A 304 14.26 4.00 -4.02
C PRO A 304 13.36 4.43 -2.86
N ILE A 305 13.59 5.63 -2.32
CA ILE A 305 12.86 6.17 -1.16
C ILE A 305 11.33 6.05 -1.32
N PRO A 306 10.70 6.43 -2.46
CA PRO A 306 9.25 6.32 -2.61
C PRO A 306 8.74 4.89 -2.44
N LEU A 307 9.49 3.91 -2.95
CA LEU A 307 9.13 2.49 -2.86
C LEU A 307 9.34 1.96 -1.44
N SER A 308 10.43 2.30 -0.77
CA SER A 308 10.64 1.95 0.65
C SER A 308 9.51 2.47 1.54
N VAL A 309 9.06 3.71 1.33
CA VAL A 309 7.89 4.27 2.04
C VAL A 309 6.65 3.42 1.81
N GLN A 310 6.29 3.16 0.55
CA GLN A 310 5.10 2.37 0.21
C GLN A 310 5.14 0.94 0.78
N ILE A 311 6.32 0.31 0.76
CA ILE A 311 6.54 -1.00 1.37
C ILE A 311 6.24 -0.93 2.86
N MET A 312 6.85 0.00 3.59
CA MET A 312 6.66 0.10 5.04
C MET A 312 5.20 0.41 5.42
N GLU A 313 4.56 1.35 4.73
CA GLU A 313 3.17 1.73 4.98
C GLU A 313 2.19 0.60 4.75
N THR A 314 2.50 -0.34 3.85
CA THR A 314 1.64 -1.50 3.56
C THR A 314 2.00 -2.72 4.39
N LEU A 315 3.29 -2.97 4.61
CA LEU A 315 3.84 -4.18 5.23
C LEU A 315 3.51 -4.26 6.72
N TYR A 316 3.77 -3.20 7.49
CA TYR A 316 3.55 -3.22 8.94
C TYR A 316 2.07 -3.47 9.30
N PRO A 317 1.08 -2.76 8.71
CA PRO A 317 -0.32 -3.06 8.95
C PRO A 317 -0.73 -4.48 8.52
N THR A 318 -0.19 -4.97 7.40
CA THR A 318 -0.50 -6.33 6.92
C THR A 318 0.06 -7.41 7.84
N LEU A 319 1.27 -7.22 8.37
CA LEU A 319 1.85 -8.10 9.40
C LEU A 319 1.02 -8.09 10.68
N LEU A 320 0.53 -6.93 11.12
CA LEU A 320 -0.37 -6.84 12.28
C LEU A 320 -1.68 -7.60 12.06
N LYS A 321 -2.32 -7.47 10.87
CA LYS A 321 -3.50 -8.25 10.50
C LYS A 321 -3.21 -9.76 10.57
N LEU A 322 -2.07 -10.19 10.01
CA LEU A 322 -1.66 -11.59 10.01
C LEU A 322 -1.44 -12.11 11.44
N PHE A 323 -0.74 -11.35 12.29
CA PHE A 323 -0.50 -11.71 13.69
C PHE A 323 -1.82 -11.81 14.45
N LYS A 324 -2.73 -10.84 14.27
CA LYS A 324 -4.03 -10.82 14.96
C LYS A 324 -4.92 -12.00 14.56
N ALA A 325 -4.83 -12.46 13.32
CA ALA A 325 -5.63 -13.58 12.83
C ALA A 325 -5.21 -14.93 13.45
N VAL A 326 -3.92 -15.13 13.78
CA VAL A 326 -3.39 -16.45 14.13
C VAL A 326 -2.93 -16.55 15.59
N SER A 327 -2.53 -15.44 16.21
CA SER A 327 -1.89 -15.46 17.53
C SER A 327 -2.89 -15.51 18.69
N THR A 328 -2.48 -16.13 19.80
CA THR A 328 -3.05 -15.81 21.11
C THR A 328 -2.60 -14.41 21.55
N PRO A 329 -3.25 -13.76 22.54
CA PRO A 329 -2.83 -12.44 23.01
C PRO A 329 -1.36 -12.37 23.45
N GLU A 330 -0.86 -13.44 24.08
CA GLU A 330 0.54 -13.52 24.54
C GLU A 330 1.52 -13.62 23.37
N GLU A 331 1.25 -14.53 22.42
CA GLU A 331 2.07 -14.67 21.23
C GLU A 331 2.04 -13.43 20.33
N TYR A 332 0.88 -12.76 20.28
CA TYR A 332 0.70 -11.52 19.53
C TYR A 332 1.67 -10.44 20.02
N ASN A 333 1.76 -10.26 21.33
CA ASN A 333 2.68 -9.30 21.93
C ASN A 333 4.15 -9.67 21.68
N VAL A 334 4.50 -10.96 21.75
CA VAL A 334 5.87 -11.42 21.43
C VAL A 334 6.21 -11.09 19.97
N ARG A 335 5.31 -11.38 19.02
CA ARG A 335 5.52 -11.09 17.59
C ARG A 335 5.62 -9.61 17.30
N ILE A 336 4.86 -8.75 17.98
CA ILE A 336 5.04 -7.28 17.83
C ILE A 336 6.39 -6.84 18.37
N ILE A 337 6.84 -7.37 19.52
CA ILE A 337 8.17 -7.06 20.06
C ILE A 337 9.28 -7.47 19.09
N GLU A 338 9.17 -8.64 18.48
CA GLU A 338 10.08 -9.09 17.42
C GLU A 338 10.02 -8.17 16.21
N LEU A 339 8.84 -7.75 15.76
CA LEU A 339 8.68 -6.83 14.64
C LEU A 339 9.28 -5.44 14.91
N ILE A 340 9.14 -4.91 16.12
CA ILE A 340 9.79 -3.66 16.53
C ILE A 340 11.31 -3.84 16.53
N THR A 341 11.81 -4.95 17.07
CA THR A 341 13.24 -5.18 17.23
C THR A 341 13.95 -5.46 15.90
N ASP A 342 13.44 -6.43 15.14
CA ASP A 342 14.03 -6.89 13.87
C ASP A 342 13.71 -5.95 12.70
N GLY A 343 12.58 -5.22 12.77
CA GLY A 343 12.15 -4.29 11.72
C GLY A 343 12.54 -2.86 12.04
N ILE A 344 11.87 -2.25 13.02
CA ILE A 344 11.97 -0.80 13.28
C ILE A 344 13.34 -0.43 13.82
N PHE A 345 13.78 -1.02 14.94
CA PHE A 345 15.06 -0.65 15.56
C PHE A 345 16.23 -0.97 14.64
N PHE A 346 16.19 -2.08 13.91
CA PHE A 346 17.18 -2.35 12.87
C PHE A 346 17.21 -1.23 11.82
N SER A 347 16.05 -0.86 11.27
CA SER A 347 15.96 0.15 10.22
C SER A 347 16.35 1.56 10.67
N LEU A 348 15.96 1.97 11.89
CA LEU A 348 16.35 3.26 12.48
C LEU A 348 17.87 3.36 12.66
N ASN A 349 18.53 2.26 13.00
CA ASN A 349 19.98 2.24 13.17
C ASN A 349 20.73 2.20 11.82
N ALA A 350 20.16 1.53 10.81
CA ALA A 350 20.72 1.42 9.48
C ALA A 350 20.62 2.72 8.68
N ILE A 351 19.51 3.45 8.83
CA ILE A 351 19.20 4.65 8.05
C ILE A 351 19.13 5.86 8.98
N ARG A 352 20.24 6.60 9.13
CA ARG A 352 20.24 7.81 9.96
C ARG A 352 19.89 9.07 9.19
N ASP A 353 20.24 9.12 7.90
CA ASP A 353 20.21 10.37 7.14
C ASP A 353 18.95 10.54 6.26
N HIS A 354 18.08 9.52 6.19
CA HIS A 354 16.85 9.60 5.40
C HIS A 354 15.63 9.93 6.26
N PHE A 355 15.45 11.23 6.55
CA PHE A 355 14.40 11.75 7.43
C PHE A 355 12.97 11.32 7.04
N LYS A 356 12.67 11.18 5.75
CA LYS A 356 11.35 10.71 5.27
C LYS A 356 11.05 9.27 5.68
N ILE A 357 12.06 8.40 5.69
CA ILE A 357 11.89 7.00 6.12
C ILE A 357 11.82 6.92 7.64
N LEU A 358 12.66 7.70 8.34
CA LEU A 358 12.59 7.81 9.79
C LEU A 358 11.19 8.24 10.25
N GLU A 359 10.55 9.18 9.57
CA GLU A 359 9.19 9.63 9.87
C GLU A 359 8.19 8.47 9.80
N VAL A 360 8.25 7.69 8.71
CA VAL A 360 7.38 6.52 8.50
C VAL A 360 7.63 5.46 9.56
N LEU A 361 8.90 5.17 9.89
CA LEU A 361 9.26 4.20 10.93
C LEU A 361 8.74 4.62 12.30
N LEU A 362 8.84 5.90 12.66
CA LEU A 362 8.28 6.41 13.92
C LEU A 362 6.75 6.35 13.94
N GLN A 363 6.10 6.62 12.81
CA GLN A 363 4.65 6.45 12.69
C GLN A 363 4.25 4.98 12.91
N GLN A 364 4.95 4.02 12.31
CA GLN A 364 4.68 2.60 12.54
C GLN A 364 5.00 2.20 13.99
N LEU A 365 6.08 2.72 14.58
CA LEU A 365 6.46 2.47 15.97
C LEU A 365 5.37 2.92 16.94
N GLN A 366 4.78 4.09 16.71
CA GLN A 366 3.67 4.59 17.51
C GLN A 366 2.48 3.62 17.49
N VAL A 367 2.12 3.11 16.31
CA VAL A 367 1.02 2.13 16.16
C VAL A 367 1.34 0.85 16.94
N LEU A 368 2.55 0.31 16.79
CA LEU A 368 2.96 -0.92 17.47
C LEU A 368 3.01 -0.77 19.00
N ILE A 369 3.48 0.36 19.52
CA ILE A 369 3.45 0.66 20.97
C ILE A 369 2.01 0.73 21.47
N THR A 370 1.12 1.37 20.71
CA THR A 370 -0.31 1.48 21.06
C THR A 370 -0.99 0.11 21.12
N GLU A 371 -0.63 -0.81 20.21
CA GLU A 371 -1.11 -2.19 20.23
C GLU A 371 -0.54 -3.01 21.41
N LEU A 372 0.73 -2.82 21.77
CA LEU A 372 1.38 -3.51 22.91
C LEU A 372 0.88 -3.06 24.28
N LYS A 373 0.41 -1.81 24.39
CA LYS A 373 -0.04 -1.20 25.66
C LYS A 373 1.05 -1.29 26.74
N SER A 374 0.69 -1.69 27.96
CA SER A 374 1.63 -1.86 29.08
C SER A 374 2.75 -2.88 28.83
N THR A 375 2.58 -3.78 27.84
CA THR A 375 3.64 -4.72 27.46
C THR A 375 4.85 -4.03 26.83
N THR A 376 4.70 -2.78 26.38
CA THR A 376 5.79 -1.93 25.86
C THR A 376 6.94 -1.79 26.87
N ILE A 377 6.67 -1.90 28.16
CA ILE A 377 7.68 -1.87 29.23
C ILE A 377 8.82 -2.87 28.96
N LYS A 378 8.56 -4.01 28.31
CA LYS A 378 9.57 -5.03 27.97
C LYS A 378 10.67 -4.53 27.03
N ILE A 379 10.37 -3.51 26.23
CA ILE A 379 11.31 -2.92 25.26
C ILE A 379 11.74 -1.51 25.63
N LEU A 380 11.29 -0.98 26.78
CA LEU A 380 11.49 0.43 27.17
C LEU A 380 12.96 0.90 27.07
N PRO A 381 13.98 0.19 27.60
CA PRO A 381 15.35 0.70 27.51
C PRO A 381 15.85 0.87 26.07
N ARG A 382 15.51 -0.08 25.18
CA ARG A 382 15.86 0.00 23.76
C ARG A 382 15.05 1.08 23.05
N LEU A 383 13.78 1.24 23.42
CA LEU A 383 12.91 2.27 22.87
C LEU A 383 13.44 3.68 23.22
N VAL A 384 13.78 3.92 24.48
CA VAL A 384 14.39 5.18 24.94
C VAL A 384 15.69 5.47 24.19
N TYR A 385 16.56 4.46 24.05
CA TYR A 385 17.81 4.61 23.30
C TYR A 385 17.58 5.00 21.83
N ASN A 386 16.74 4.24 21.09
CA ASN A 386 16.50 4.50 19.67
C ASN A 386 15.75 5.82 19.45
N LEU A 387 14.81 6.16 20.33
CA LEU A 387 14.11 7.44 20.27
C LEU A 387 15.06 8.61 20.56
N GLY A 388 15.94 8.44 21.54
CA GLY A 388 16.99 9.41 21.86
C GLY A 388 17.92 9.67 20.70
N MET A 389 18.28 8.65 19.92
CA MET A 389 19.09 8.82 18.70
C MET A 389 18.41 9.72 17.66
N VAL A 390 17.09 9.59 17.49
CA VAL A 390 16.35 10.42 16.53
C VAL A 390 16.16 11.83 17.09
N ILE A 391 15.63 11.97 18.31
CA ILE A 391 15.34 13.28 18.93
C ILE A 391 16.61 14.11 19.14
N SER A 392 17.73 13.45 19.44
CA SER A 392 19.02 14.11 19.67
C SER A 392 19.78 14.44 18.38
N ASP A 393 19.23 14.15 17.20
CA ASP A 393 19.83 14.53 15.92
C ASP A 393 19.93 16.06 15.78
N PRO A 394 21.11 16.62 15.47
CA PRO A 394 21.31 18.07 15.43
C PRO A 394 20.51 18.80 14.36
N PHE A 395 19.95 18.10 13.37
CA PHE A 395 19.19 18.64 12.25
C PHE A 395 17.69 18.31 12.30
N ILE A 396 17.21 17.74 13.41
CA ILE A 396 15.80 17.37 13.55
C ILE A 396 14.83 18.56 13.38
N ASP A 397 15.27 19.77 13.74
CA ASP A 397 14.52 21.01 13.62
C ASP A 397 14.30 21.46 12.16
N LEU A 398 15.13 20.99 11.22
CA LEU A 398 14.93 21.21 9.78
C LEU A 398 13.77 20.37 9.23
N HIS A 399 13.35 19.32 9.95
CA HIS A 399 12.32 18.37 9.53
C HIS A 399 11.17 18.33 10.53
N GLU A 400 10.30 19.34 10.48
CA GLU A 400 9.17 19.50 11.42
C GLU A 400 8.31 18.24 11.56
N SER A 401 7.98 17.55 10.46
CA SER A 401 7.17 16.33 10.50
C SER A 401 7.85 15.21 11.30
N LEU A 402 9.15 14.97 11.07
CA LEU A 402 9.91 13.98 11.81
C LEU A 402 9.99 14.34 13.29
N PHE A 403 10.26 15.61 13.60
CA PHE A 403 10.34 16.09 14.97
C PHE A 403 9.00 15.89 15.71
N TYR A 404 7.91 16.29 15.06
CA TYR A 404 6.56 16.06 15.57
C TYR A 404 6.30 14.57 15.86
N ARG A 405 6.69 13.66 14.95
CA ARG A 405 6.54 12.21 15.14
C ARG A 405 7.41 11.68 16.28
N GLY A 406 8.64 12.17 16.43
CA GLY A 406 9.51 11.83 17.56
C GLY A 406 8.86 12.15 18.90
N MET A 407 8.34 13.37 19.04
CA MET A 407 7.64 13.78 20.27
C MET A 407 6.33 13.02 20.49
N GLU A 408 5.64 12.65 19.42
CA GLU A 408 4.42 11.85 19.51
C GLU A 408 4.70 10.40 19.97
N VAL A 409 5.79 9.79 19.52
CA VAL A 409 6.27 8.50 20.04
C VAL A 409 6.71 8.62 21.50
N LEU A 410 7.35 9.74 21.89
CA LEU A 410 7.72 9.99 23.29
C LEU A 410 6.48 9.99 24.20
N ILE A 411 5.46 10.79 23.87
CA ILE A 411 4.19 10.85 24.61
C ILE A 411 3.54 9.46 24.65
N THR A 412 3.50 8.77 23.51
CA THR A 412 2.91 7.42 23.43
C THR A 412 3.67 6.43 24.32
N THR A 413 5.00 6.58 24.43
CA THR A 413 5.83 5.78 25.34
C THR A 413 5.50 6.09 26.79
N GLU A 414 5.40 7.37 27.15
CA GLU A 414 5.07 7.79 28.51
C GLU A 414 3.70 7.24 28.97
N LEU A 415 2.68 7.33 28.11
CA LEU A 415 1.34 6.82 28.39
C LEU A 415 1.29 5.30 28.60
N ASN A 416 2.12 4.54 27.87
CA ASN A 416 2.10 3.08 27.89
C ASN A 416 3.11 2.46 28.87
N CYS A 417 4.10 3.21 29.32
CA CYS A 417 5.18 2.72 30.18
C CYS A 417 5.23 3.41 31.55
N TRP A 418 4.19 4.16 31.94
CA TRP A 418 4.13 5.00 33.14
C TRP A 418 4.63 4.30 34.42
N GLU A 419 4.33 3.01 34.60
CA GLU A 419 4.73 2.22 35.78
C GLU A 419 6.24 2.10 36.00
N ARG A 420 7.06 2.27 34.94
CA ARG A 420 8.52 2.09 35.00
C ARG A 420 9.32 3.27 34.43
N LEU A 421 8.70 4.43 34.28
CA LEU A 421 9.40 5.62 33.74
C LEU A 421 10.40 6.22 34.73
N ASP A 422 10.25 6.03 36.04
CA ASP A 422 11.16 6.62 37.04
C ASP A 422 12.63 6.26 36.78
N GLY A 423 12.90 5.02 36.33
CA GLY A 423 14.25 4.58 35.97
C GLY A 423 14.85 5.24 34.71
N HIS A 424 14.03 5.93 33.91
CA HIS A 424 14.43 6.61 32.67
C HIS A 424 14.11 8.11 32.69
N LYS A 425 13.70 8.66 33.85
CA LYS A 425 13.16 10.02 33.93
C LYS A 425 14.11 11.09 33.44
N TYR A 426 15.41 10.94 33.73
CA TYR A 426 16.42 11.91 33.32
C TYR A 426 16.72 11.84 31.82
N ASP A 427 16.65 10.65 31.21
CA ASP A 427 16.78 10.50 29.75
C ASP A 427 15.61 11.20 29.04
N LEU A 428 14.38 10.94 29.50
CA LEU A 428 13.16 11.51 28.93
C LEU A 428 13.06 13.02 29.13
N LEU A 429 13.45 13.51 30.32
CA LEU A 429 13.55 14.94 30.60
C LEU A 429 14.65 15.58 29.73
N GLY A 430 15.78 14.90 29.57
CA GLY A 430 16.85 15.31 28.65
C GLY A 430 16.33 15.47 27.22
N PHE A 431 15.51 14.53 26.71
CA PHE A 431 14.88 14.65 25.39
C PHE A 431 13.96 15.86 25.31
N CYS A 432 13.14 16.12 26.32
CA CYS A 432 12.26 17.29 26.36
C CYS A 432 13.05 18.60 26.35
N VAL A 433 14.09 18.70 27.16
CA VAL A 433 14.94 19.89 27.27
C VAL A 433 15.71 20.13 25.96
N LEU A 434 16.33 19.09 25.39
CA LEU A 434 17.01 19.19 24.10
C LEU A 434 16.04 19.61 22.99
N SER A 435 14.84 19.04 22.99
CA SER A 435 13.80 19.38 22.02
C SER A 435 13.36 20.83 22.16
N TRP A 436 13.14 21.31 23.39
CA TRP A 436 12.77 22.70 23.66
C TRP A 436 13.82 23.69 23.16
N LYS A 437 15.10 23.42 23.41
CA LYS A 437 16.21 24.28 22.95
C LYS A 437 16.32 24.37 21.43
N ARG A 438 15.93 23.30 20.73
CA ARG A 438 15.99 23.20 19.27
C ARG A 438 14.72 23.69 18.59
N GLU A 439 13.63 23.81 19.33
CA GLU A 439 12.36 24.33 18.83
C GLU A 439 12.50 25.83 18.60
N GLN A 440 12.88 26.21 17.38
CA GLN A 440 13.11 27.62 17.05
C GLN A 440 11.90 28.30 16.37
N LYS A 441 10.91 27.55 15.86
CA LYS A 441 9.94 28.07 14.87
C LYS A 441 8.56 27.40 14.75
N SER A 442 8.24 26.30 15.46
CA SER A 442 7.00 25.54 15.21
C SER A 442 6.10 25.40 16.44
N ASP A 443 4.98 26.12 16.41
CA ASP A 443 3.90 26.00 17.39
C ASP A 443 3.41 24.56 17.57
N ARG A 444 3.41 23.77 16.49
CA ARG A 444 2.90 22.39 16.50
C ARG A 444 3.84 21.48 17.30
N VAL A 445 5.14 21.60 17.08
CA VAL A 445 6.16 20.84 17.82
C VAL A 445 6.24 21.34 19.26
N SER A 446 6.23 22.66 19.48
CA SER A 446 6.22 23.28 20.81
C SER A 446 5.12 22.73 21.70
N ARG A 447 3.90 22.59 21.16
CA ARG A 447 2.76 21.99 21.90
C ARG A 447 3.03 20.54 22.30
N LYS A 448 3.67 19.74 21.45
CA LYS A 448 3.99 18.34 21.76
C LYS A 448 5.11 18.23 22.80
N ILE A 449 6.11 19.09 22.73
CA ILE A 449 7.16 19.17 23.76
C ILE A 449 6.53 19.50 25.11
N LYS A 450 5.71 20.55 25.18
CA LYS A 450 4.97 20.92 26.39
C LYS A 450 4.13 19.75 26.92
N ALA A 451 3.38 19.09 26.05
CA ALA A 451 2.55 17.95 26.44
C ALA A 451 3.37 16.78 27.01
N ALA A 452 4.50 16.44 26.38
CA ALA A 452 5.42 15.40 26.87
C ALA A 452 6.01 15.78 28.23
N THR A 453 6.54 17.00 28.38
CA THR A 453 7.15 17.42 29.65
C THR A 453 6.14 17.48 30.80
N VAL A 454 4.93 17.98 30.55
CA VAL A 454 3.84 17.99 31.55
C VAL A 454 3.40 16.58 31.91
N LEU A 455 3.31 15.68 30.93
CA LEU A 455 2.94 14.28 31.17
C LEU A 455 4.01 13.57 32.01
N LEU A 456 5.28 13.73 31.65
CA LEU A 456 6.41 13.19 32.40
C LEU A 456 6.44 13.69 33.85
N ASP A 457 6.26 15.01 34.06
CA ASP A 457 6.20 15.61 35.40
C ASP A 457 5.05 15.03 36.24
N ARG A 458 3.88 14.81 35.63
CA ARG A 458 2.72 14.20 36.32
C ARG A 458 2.94 12.74 36.67
N ILE A 459 3.66 11.98 35.85
CA ILE A 459 3.87 10.54 36.08
C ILE A 459 4.96 10.31 37.11
N VAL A 460 6.09 11.01 36.99
CA VAL A 460 7.31 10.73 37.78
C VAL A 460 7.52 11.73 38.93
N GLY A 461 7.00 12.95 38.81
CA GLY A 461 7.20 14.03 39.77
C GLY A 461 8.63 14.58 39.70
N ILE A 462 8.88 15.56 38.82
CA ILE A 462 10.20 16.20 38.72
C ILE A 462 10.33 17.20 39.86
N THR A 463 11.38 17.06 40.69
CA THR A 463 11.56 17.90 41.87
C THR A 463 11.97 19.32 41.48
N ASP A 464 11.68 20.29 42.33
CA ASP A 464 12.12 21.66 42.08
C ASP A 464 13.66 21.78 42.12
N GLU A 465 14.33 20.91 42.88
CA GLU A 465 15.80 20.79 42.90
C GLU A 465 16.35 20.34 41.54
N ASP A 466 15.74 19.33 40.90
CA ASP A 466 16.13 18.87 39.55
C ASP A 466 16.01 20.03 38.53
N TRP A 467 14.93 20.81 38.62
CA TRP A 467 14.71 21.97 37.76
C TRP A 467 15.72 23.10 38.03
N ASP A 468 16.04 23.37 39.28
CA ASP A 468 16.99 24.42 39.66
C ASP A 468 18.41 24.08 39.17
N GLU A 469 18.80 22.81 39.21
CA GLU A 469 20.05 22.35 38.61
C GLU A 469 20.07 22.52 37.08
N LEU A 470 18.97 22.20 36.39
CA LEU A 470 18.86 22.40 34.94
C LEU A 470 18.93 23.88 34.56
N ILE A 471 18.25 24.76 35.30
CA ILE A 471 18.30 26.22 35.07
C ILE A 471 19.70 26.78 35.33
N ARG A 472 20.39 26.26 36.37
CA ARG A 472 21.79 26.63 36.64
C ARG A 472 22.71 26.27 35.47
N LEU A 473 22.47 25.13 34.81
CA LEU A 473 23.26 24.70 33.66
C LEU A 473 22.89 25.45 32.38
N ASP A 474 21.60 25.77 32.20
CA ASP A 474 21.10 26.54 31.06
C ASP A 474 19.81 27.29 31.40
N GLY A 475 19.89 28.63 31.43
CA GLY A 475 18.77 29.50 31.75
C GLY A 475 17.60 29.44 30.76
N ALA A 476 17.80 28.96 29.52
CA ALA A 476 16.72 28.83 28.54
C ALA A 476 15.64 27.79 28.94
N VAL A 477 15.93 26.97 29.95
CA VAL A 477 15.02 25.95 30.48
C VAL A 477 14.00 26.54 31.48
N GLU A 478 14.22 27.76 31.96
CA GLU A 478 13.32 28.44 32.91
C GLU A 478 11.92 28.66 32.31
N ASP A 479 11.84 29.05 31.04
CA ASP A 479 10.59 29.19 30.31
C ASP A 479 9.82 27.85 30.23
N LEU A 480 10.53 26.74 30.05
CA LEU A 480 9.91 25.41 30.06
C LEU A 480 9.38 25.06 31.46
N LYS A 481 10.14 25.31 32.53
CA LYS A 481 9.69 25.07 33.93
C LYS A 481 8.41 25.84 34.24
N THR A 482 8.36 27.12 33.92
CA THR A 482 7.19 27.98 34.18
C THR A 482 5.94 27.50 33.43
N LEU A 483 6.11 27.06 32.17
CA LEU A 483 5.04 26.49 31.35
C LEU A 483 4.50 25.16 31.91
N VAL A 484 5.38 24.28 32.42
CA VAL A 484 4.98 23.01 33.02
C VAL A 484 4.19 23.26 34.31
N LYS A 485 4.72 24.08 35.23
CA LYS A 485 4.09 24.35 36.53
C LYS A 485 2.76 25.11 36.42
N SER A 486 2.61 26.01 35.43
CA SER A 486 1.33 26.70 35.15
C SER A 486 0.26 25.78 34.56
N SER A 487 0.66 24.72 33.84
CA SER A 487 -0.26 23.72 33.29
C SER A 487 -0.69 22.68 34.32
N THR A 488 0.13 22.43 35.35
CA THR A 488 -0.22 21.55 36.48
C THR A 488 -1.20 22.20 37.45
N THR A 489 -1.23 23.53 37.54
CA THR A 489 -2.15 24.29 38.40
C THR A 489 -3.54 24.52 37.80
N ASN A 490 -3.69 24.50 36.47
CA ASN A 490 -4.96 24.76 35.76
C ASN A 490 -5.83 23.53 35.45
N SER A 491 -5.55 22.34 36.02
CA SER A 491 -6.42 21.16 35.90
C SER A 491 -6.90 20.64 37.26
N LEU A 492 -7.46 21.55 38.07
CA LEU A 492 -8.32 21.27 39.22
C LEU A 492 -9.73 21.82 38.94
N THR A 493 -10.38 21.31 37.88
CA THR A 493 -11.84 21.28 37.66
C THR A 493 -12.16 20.30 36.56
#